data_AF-A0A7W2KD95-F1
#
_entry.id   AF-A0A7W2KD95-F1
#
_cell.length_a   1.000
_cell.length_b   1.000
_cell.length_c   1.000
_cell.angle_alpha   90.00
_cell.angle_beta   90.00
_cell.angle_gamma   90.00
#
_symmetry.space_group_name_H-M   'P 1'
#
loop_
_entity.id
_entity.type
_entity.pdbx_description
1 polymer ?
#
loop_
_entity_poly.entity_id
_entity_poly.type
_entity_poly.pdbx_seq_one_letter_code
_entity_poly.pdbx_strand_id
1 'polypeptide(L)'
;MNWMMLADYGSIAAGAISALCWMVAAFVKVDPPESLRGKPDGDYWDGIVLNGSDLLKTLRAQARWNSAAAVAAAIGATLLVIAKMA
;
A
#
# COMPACT_ATOMS: atom_id res chain seq x y z
N MET A 1 -22.74 0.32 -24.66
CA MET A 1 -21.70 0.96 -23.82
C MET A 1 -20.44 1.07 -24.66
N ASN A 2 -19.90 2.27 -24.85
CA ASN A 2 -18.69 2.50 -25.67
C ASN A 2 -17.44 2.07 -24.88
N TRP A 3 -16.45 1.47 -25.56
CA TRP A 3 -15.17 1.03 -24.98
C TRP A 3 -14.42 2.16 -24.26
N MET A 4 -14.51 3.40 -24.75
CA MET A 4 -13.92 4.58 -24.10
C MET A 4 -14.53 4.84 -22.71
N MET A 5 -15.86 4.75 -22.57
CA MET A 5 -16.51 4.95 -21.27
C MET A 5 -16.11 3.85 -20.28
N LEU A 6 -15.96 2.61 -20.77
CA LEU A 6 -15.49 1.50 -19.93
C LEU A 6 -14.05 1.76 -19.43
N ALA A 7 -13.17 2.26 -20.30
CA ALA A 7 -11.79 2.59 -19.94
C ALA A 7 -11.71 3.77 -18.95
N ASP A 8 -12.51 4.83 -19.14
CA ASP A 8 -12.58 5.96 -18.20
C ASP A 8 -13.07 5.49 -16.81
N TYR A 9 -14.17 4.74 -16.73
CA TYR A 9 -14.66 4.21 -15.44
C TYR A 9 -13.67 3.24 -14.80
N GLY A 10 -13.00 2.39 -15.60
CA GLY A 10 -11.96 1.49 -15.12
C GLY A 10 -10.76 2.24 -14.57
N SER A 11 -10.35 3.35 -15.19
CA SER A 11 -9.27 4.20 -14.70
C SER A 11 -9.60 4.79 -13.33
N ILE A 12 -10.83 5.33 -13.17
CA ILE A 12 -11.30 5.88 -11.89
C ILE A 12 -11.29 4.81 -10.80
N ALA A 13 -11.82 3.62 -11.09
CA ALA A 13 -11.87 2.51 -10.13
C ALA A 13 -10.46 2.07 -9.71
N ALA A 14 -9.54 1.90 -10.67
CA ALA A 14 -8.15 1.53 -10.40
C ALA A 14 -7.42 2.60 -9.55
N GLY A 15 -7.66 3.88 -9.84
CA GLY A 15 -7.14 5.00 -9.04
C GLY A 15 -7.67 4.99 -7.59
N ALA A 16 -8.96 4.73 -7.40
CA ALA A 16 -9.55 4.61 -6.07
C ALA A 16 -8.96 3.43 -5.27
N ILE A 17 -8.78 2.27 -5.91
CA ILE A 17 -8.14 1.10 -5.30
C ILE A 17 -6.71 1.44 -4.89
N SER A 18 -5.95 2.10 -5.77
CA SER A 18 -4.58 2.54 -5.48
C SER A 18 -4.53 3.44 -4.24
N ALA A 19 -5.41 4.44 -4.16
CA ALA A 19 -5.49 5.34 -3.02
C ALA A 19 -5.84 4.60 -1.71
N LEU A 20 -6.80 3.67 -1.75
CA LEU A 20 -7.12 2.83 -0.59
C LEU A 20 -5.89 2.02 -0.13
N CYS A 21 -5.16 1.41 -1.06
CA CYS A 21 -3.96 0.64 -0.73
C CYS A 21 -2.87 1.52 -0.09
N TRP A 22 -2.66 2.75 -0.57
CA TRP A 22 -1.73 3.68 0.08
C TRP A 22 -2.17 4.09 1.48
N MET A 23 -3.47 4.34 1.69
CA MET A 23 -3.98 4.62 3.04
C MET A 23 -3.72 3.45 3.99
N VAL A 24 -4.02 2.21 3.56
CA VAL A 24 -3.73 1.03 4.39
C VAL A 24 -2.23 0.88 4.64
N ALA A 25 -1.38 1.15 3.64
CA ALA A 25 0.07 1.16 3.81
C ALA A 25 0.53 2.20 4.85
N ALA A 26 -0.10 3.37 4.91
CA ALA A 26 0.27 4.41 5.87
C ALA A 26 -0.06 4.02 7.33
N PHE A 27 -1.15 3.28 7.54
CA PHE A 27 -1.63 2.94 8.88
C PHE A 27 -1.20 1.56 9.38
N VAL A 28 -0.85 0.63 8.49
CA VAL A 28 -0.47 -0.72 8.91
C VAL A 28 0.78 -0.67 9.79
N LYS A 29 0.68 -1.30 10.95
CA LYS A 29 1.74 -1.52 11.92
C LYS A 29 1.65 -2.98 12.39
N VAL A 30 2.81 -3.59 12.63
CA VAL A 30 2.89 -4.98 13.09
C VAL A 30 3.43 -4.99 14.51
N ASP A 31 2.78 -5.76 15.37
CA ASP A 31 3.22 -5.95 16.75
C ASP A 31 4.67 -6.46 16.83
N PRO A 32 5.44 -6.00 17.83
CA PRO A 32 6.74 -6.58 18.14
C PRO A 32 6.60 -8.05 18.56
N PRO A 33 7.67 -8.86 18.42
CA PRO A 33 7.75 -10.17 19.05
C PRO A 33 7.38 -10.10 20.53
N GLU A 34 6.84 -11.19 21.10
CA GLU A 34 6.44 -11.22 22.52
C GLU A 34 7.59 -10.85 23.47
N SER A 35 8.82 -11.23 23.13
CA SER A 35 10.06 -10.89 23.84
C SER A 35 10.37 -9.39 23.90
N LEU A 36 9.78 -8.59 23.01
CA LEU A 36 10.00 -7.16 22.85
C LEU A 36 8.73 -6.31 23.12
N ARG A 37 7.60 -6.94 23.46
CA ARG A 37 6.38 -6.22 23.81
C ARG A 37 6.59 -5.31 25.03
N GLY A 38 6.20 -4.04 24.88
CA GLY A 38 6.32 -3.04 25.94
C GLY A 38 7.75 -2.54 26.19
N LYS A 39 8.74 -3.01 25.42
CA LYS A 39 10.09 -2.44 25.48
C LYS A 39 10.12 -1.03 24.88
N PRO A 40 11.02 -0.16 25.35
CA PRO A 40 11.21 1.15 24.74
C PRO A 40 11.72 1.01 23.31
N ASP A 41 11.65 2.11 22.55
CA ASP A 41 12.18 2.15 21.20
C ASP A 41 13.69 1.89 21.21
N GLY A 42 14.14 1.02 20.31
CA GLY A 42 15.52 0.57 20.28
C GLY A 42 15.77 -0.62 19.35
N ASP A 43 17.05 -0.88 19.13
CA ASP A 43 17.53 -2.05 18.38
C ASP A 43 17.84 -3.19 19.36
N TYR A 44 17.18 -4.32 19.18
CA TYR A 44 17.38 -5.53 19.96
C TYR A 44 17.79 -6.68 19.05
N TRP A 45 18.45 -7.68 19.65
CA TRP A 45 18.84 -8.90 18.94
C TRP A 45 17.68 -9.57 18.17
N ASP A 46 16.47 -9.50 18.74
CA ASP A 46 15.26 -10.15 18.19
C ASP A 46 14.43 -9.21 17.28
N GLY A 47 14.85 -7.95 17.10
CA GLY A 47 14.17 -6.98 16.24
C GLY A 47 14.29 -5.52 16.71
N ILE A 48 13.82 -4.61 15.86
CA ILE A 48 13.83 -3.17 16.14
C ILE A 48 12.42 -2.74 16.54
N VAL A 49 12.29 -2.19 17.75
CA VAL A 49 11.03 -1.60 18.23
C VAL A 49 11.05 -0.11 17.93
N LEU A 50 10.01 0.37 17.26
CA LEU A 50 9.81 1.79 16.99
C LEU A 50 8.33 2.14 17.17
N ASN A 51 8.04 3.14 18.01
CA ASN A 51 6.67 3.52 18.39
C ASN A 51 5.81 2.31 18.81
N GLY A 52 6.39 1.39 19.58
CA GLY A 52 5.72 0.19 20.07
C GLY A 52 5.39 -0.87 19.00
N SER A 53 5.95 -0.76 17.79
CA SER A 53 5.76 -1.71 16.67
C SER A 53 7.08 -2.34 16.24
N ASP A 54 7.03 -3.52 15.60
CA ASP A 54 8.19 -4.10 14.90
C ASP A 54 8.46 -3.31 13.63
N LEU A 55 9.60 -2.62 13.56
CA LEU A 55 9.93 -1.77 12.41
C LEU A 55 10.04 -2.59 11.12
N LEU A 56 10.79 -3.69 11.12
CA LEU A 56 11.08 -4.44 9.90
C LEU A 56 9.83 -5.15 9.36
N LYS A 57 9.02 -5.75 10.24
CA LYS A 57 7.76 -6.38 9.82
C LYS A 57 6.75 -5.34 9.37
N THR A 58 6.70 -4.19 10.04
CA THR A 58 5.86 -3.06 9.61
C THR A 58 6.26 -2.61 8.21
N LEU A 59 7.54 -2.30 7.96
CA LEU A 59 8.03 -1.89 6.64
C LEU A 59 7.71 -2.93 5.55
N ARG A 60 7.83 -4.23 5.85
CA ARG A 60 7.43 -5.30 4.91
C ARG A 60 5.93 -5.30 4.62
N ALA A 61 5.09 -5.08 5.63
CA ALA A 61 3.65 -4.97 5.45
C ALA A 61 3.29 -3.74 4.61
N GLN A 62 3.88 -2.58 4.93
CA GLN A 62 3.71 -1.34 4.17
C GLN A 62 4.18 -1.51 2.72
N ALA A 63 5.29 -2.21 2.48
CA ALA A 63 5.81 -2.48 1.14
C ALA A 63 4.82 -3.33 0.30
N ARG A 64 4.16 -4.33 0.89
CA ARG A 64 3.14 -5.13 0.19
C ARG A 64 1.97 -4.27 -0.29
N TRP A 65 1.46 -3.41 0.59
CA TRP A 65 0.36 -2.50 0.25
C TRP A 65 0.79 -1.42 -0.75
N ASN A 66 2.00 -0.88 -0.63
CA ASN A 66 2.58 0.05 -1.62
C ASN A 66 2.73 -0.59 -3.01
N SER A 67 3.19 -1.83 -3.08
CA SER A 67 3.29 -2.55 -4.36
C SER A 67 1.93 -2.75 -5.00
N ALA A 68 0.91 -3.15 -4.22
CA ALA A 68 -0.46 -3.27 -4.71
C ALA A 68 -1.01 -1.91 -5.21
N ALA A 69 -0.76 -0.83 -4.47
CA ALA A 69 -1.15 0.52 -4.86
C ALA A 69 -0.50 0.94 -6.18
N ALA A 70 0.80 0.67 -6.34
CA ALA A 70 1.55 0.99 -7.56
C ALA A 70 1.04 0.23 -8.79
N VAL A 71 0.74 -1.07 -8.64
CA VAL A 71 0.16 -1.88 -9.72
C VAL A 71 -1.22 -1.34 -10.12
N ALA A 72 -2.09 -1.03 -9.15
CA ALA A 72 -3.40 -0.45 -9.43
C ALA A 72 -3.29 0.93 -10.13
N ALA A 73 -2.35 1.78 -9.70
CA ALA A 73 -2.07 3.06 -10.34
C ALA A 73 -1.60 2.88 -11.79
N ALA A 74 -0.71 1.92 -12.05
CA ALA A 74 -0.20 1.65 -13.40
C ALA A 74 -1.33 1.17 -14.34
N ILE A 75 -2.23 0.31 -13.85
CA ILE A 75 -3.43 -0.10 -14.60
C ILE A 75 -4.32 1.11 -14.88
N GLY A 76 -4.60 1.93 -13.85
CA GLY A 76 -5.41 3.13 -13.98
C GLY A 76 -4.84 4.13 -14.99
N ALA A 77 -3.52 4.34 -14.98
CA ALA A 77 -2.83 5.20 -15.92
C ALA A 77 -2.92 4.66 -17.36
N THR A 78 -2.75 3.34 -17.54
CA THR A 78 -2.90 2.70 -18.86
C THR A 78 -4.32 2.87 -19.41
N LEU A 79 -5.34 2.64 -18.58
CA LEU A 79 -6.73 2.82 -18.96
C LEU A 79 -7.06 4.27 -19.29
N LEU A 80 -6.51 5.23 -18.54
CA LEU A 80 -6.65 6.65 -18.83
C LEU A 80 -6.07 7.00 -20.20
N VAL A 81 -4.86 6.52 -20.50
CA VAL A 81 -4.23 6.75 -21.81
C VAL A 81 -5.10 6.21 -22.94
N ILE A 82 -5.60 4.96 -22.80
CA ILE A 82 -6.48 4.36 -23.80
C ILE A 82 -7.76 5.18 -24.00
N ALA A 83 -8.38 5.66 -22.92
CA ALA A 83 -9.59 6.46 -22.99
C ALA A 83 -9.38 7.84 -23.64
N LYS A 84 -8.15 8.37 -23.62
CA LYS A 84 -7.81 9.69 -24.19
C LYS A 84 -7.17 9.63 -25.59
N MET A 85 -6.73 8.47 -26.05
CA MET A 85 -6.11 8.28 -27.36
C MET A 85 -7.08 7.83 -28.46
N ALA A 86 -8.31 7.48 -28.12
CA ALA A 86 -9.37 7.11 -29.06
C ALA A 86 -10.31 8.30 -29.32
#